data_AF-A0A7L4R6U1-F1
#
_entry.id   AF-A0A7L4R6U1-F1
#
_cell.length_a   1.000
_cell.length_b   1.000
_cell.length_c   1.000
_cell.angle_alpha   90.00
_cell.angle_beta   90.00
_cell.angle_gamma   90.00
#
_symmetry.space_group_name_H-M   'P 1'
#
loop_
_entity.id
_entity.type
_entity.pdbx_description
1 polymer ?
#
loop_
_entity_poly.entity_id
_entity_poly.type
_entity_poly.pdbx_seq_one_letter_code
_entity_poly.pdbx_strand_id
1 'polypeptide(L)'
;MIGILLIKAAQLFLGLFAVSLIYFAITPGQGLLELVKFMALSLGISIVFLLVYPRLRQVRKGDQVAITGSMPVPFASLLGFTAIALSDAAMGEEVKVRLGRGSEAVGMVESYEGLLSPPKIRLVYEVKE
;
A
#
# COMPACT_ATOMS: atom_id res chain seq x y z
N MET A 1 18.92 -3.09 -0.12
CA MET A 1 18.89 -2.45 -1.46
C MET A 1 18.38 -3.40 -2.56
N ILE A 2 18.89 -4.64 -2.65
CA ILE A 2 18.50 -5.63 -3.68
C ILE A 2 16.99 -5.95 -3.68
N GLY A 3 16.37 -6.12 -2.51
CA GLY A 3 14.94 -6.44 -2.41
C GLY A 3 14.01 -5.35 -2.98
N ILE A 4 14.32 -4.08 -2.77
CA ILE A 4 13.51 -2.95 -3.31
C ILE A 4 13.60 -2.93 -4.84
N LEU A 5 14.78 -3.22 -5.38
CA LEU A 5 15.03 -3.24 -6.82
C LEU A 5 14.29 -4.42 -7.49
N LEU A 6 14.27 -5.59 -6.84
CA LEU A 6 13.52 -6.76 -7.27
C LEU A 6 12.00 -6.48 -7.30
N ILE A 7 11.46 -5.85 -6.25
CA ILE A 7 10.03 -5.50 -6.17
C ILE A 7 9.65 -4.54 -7.31
N LYS A 8 10.46 -3.51 -7.57
CA LYS A 8 10.23 -2.58 -8.68
C LYS A 8 10.29 -3.26 -10.05
N ALA A 9 11.25 -4.18 -10.23
CA ALA A 9 11.34 -4.96 -11.46
C ALA A 9 10.12 -5.87 -11.68
N ALA A 10 9.64 -6.52 -10.61
CA ALA A 10 8.42 -7.34 -10.67
C ALA A 10 7.17 -6.51 -10.99
N GLN A 11 7.03 -5.32 -10.41
CA GLN A 11 5.94 -4.38 -10.73
C GLN A 11 5.98 -3.94 -12.20
N LEU A 12 7.17 -3.67 -12.74
CA LEU A 12 7.36 -3.29 -14.14
C LEU A 12 7.00 -4.45 -15.08
N PHE A 13 7.46 -5.67 -14.77
CA PHE A 13 7.12 -6.88 -15.53
C PHE A 13 5.60 -7.13 -15.55
N LEU A 14 4.94 -7.06 -14.38
CA LEU A 14 3.48 -7.22 -14.28
C LEU A 14 2.73 -6.13 -15.05
N GLY A 15 3.22 -4.89 -15.02
CA GLY A 15 2.65 -3.78 -15.78
C GLY A 15 2.69 -4.04 -17.28
N LEU A 16 3.85 -4.46 -17.81
CA LEU A 16 4.00 -4.82 -19.23
C LEU A 16 3.12 -6.01 -19.62
N PHE A 17 3.01 -7.01 -18.75
CA PHE A 17 2.14 -8.16 -18.97
C PHE A 17 0.66 -7.74 -19.05
N ALA A 18 0.21 -6.87 -18.15
CA ALA A 18 -1.16 -6.34 -18.18
C ALA A 18 -1.45 -5.55 -19.47
N VAL A 19 -0.50 -4.70 -19.90
CA VAL A 19 -0.62 -3.94 -21.16
C VAL A 19 -0.72 -4.89 -22.36
N SER A 20 0.08 -5.96 -22.39
CA SER A 20 0.03 -6.96 -23.46
C SER A 20 -1.33 -7.66 -23.52
N LEU A 21 -1.93 -8.00 -22.38
CA LEU A 21 -3.25 -8.65 -22.31
C LEU A 21 -4.38 -7.72 -22.77
N ILE A 22 -4.33 -6.45 -22.37
CA ILE A 22 -5.30 -5.45 -22.80
C ILE A 22 -5.19 -5.21 -24.31
N TYR A 23 -3.96 -5.11 -24.83
CA TYR A 23 -3.72 -4.97 -26.27
C TYR A 23 -4.26 -6.17 -27.07
N PHE A 24 -4.00 -7.40 -26.59
CA PHE A 24 -4.56 -8.61 -27.19
C PHE A 24 -6.09 -8.60 -27.19
N ALA A 25 -6.70 -8.13 -26.11
CA ALA A 25 -8.15 -8.05 -25.99
C ALA A 25 -8.81 -7.08 -26.99
N ILE A 26 -8.14 -5.96 -27.31
CA ILE A 26 -8.66 -4.92 -28.22
C ILE A 26 -8.41 -5.27 -29.69
N THR A 27 -7.44 -6.14 -29.97
CA THR A 27 -7.10 -6.54 -31.34
C THR A 27 -8.30 -7.23 -32.01
N PRO A 28 -8.72 -6.85 -33.23
CA PRO A 28 -9.87 -7.45 -33.90
C PRO A 28 -9.63 -8.95 -34.22
N GLY A 29 -10.68 -9.76 -34.07
CA GLY A 29 -10.66 -11.19 -34.37
C GLY A 29 -11.92 -11.87 -33.82
N GLN A 30 -12.51 -12.78 -34.59
CA GLN A 30 -13.86 -13.31 -34.39
C GLN A 30 -13.86 -14.73 -33.79
N GLY A 31 -14.96 -15.10 -33.12
CA GLY A 31 -15.23 -16.49 -32.69
C GLY A 31 -14.77 -16.83 -31.26
N LEU A 32 -14.34 -18.07 -31.01
CA LEU A 32 -13.88 -18.55 -29.68
C LEU A 32 -12.74 -17.69 -29.07
N LEU A 33 -12.03 -16.94 -29.91
CA LEU A 33 -11.03 -15.95 -29.50
C LEU A 33 -11.63 -14.79 -28.69
N GLU A 34 -12.91 -14.45 -28.87
CA GLU A 34 -13.56 -13.38 -28.10
C GLU A 34 -13.66 -13.72 -26.61
N LEU A 35 -13.97 -14.97 -26.27
CA LEU A 35 -14.04 -15.41 -24.87
C LEU A 35 -12.66 -15.29 -24.19
N VAL A 36 -11.61 -15.70 -24.91
CA VAL A 36 -10.22 -15.58 -24.44
C VAL A 36 -9.81 -14.11 -24.31
N LYS A 37 -10.28 -13.22 -25.19
CA LYS A 37 -10.04 -11.78 -25.11
C LYS A 37 -10.71 -11.14 -23.90
N PHE A 38 -11.95 -11.50 -23.58
CA PHE A 38 -12.61 -11.02 -22.37
C PHE A 38 -11.90 -11.51 -21.10
N MET A 39 -11.41 -12.75 -21.09
CA MET A 39 -10.59 -13.27 -20.00
C MET A 39 -9.25 -12.55 -19.88
N ALA A 40 -8.57 -12.28 -21.00
CA ALA A 40 -7.34 -11.49 -21.01
C ALA A 40 -7.56 -10.06 -20.51
N LEU A 41 -8.67 -9.43 -20.93
CA LEU A 41 -9.05 -8.09 -20.49
C LEU A 41 -9.30 -8.04 -18.98
N SER A 42 -10.11 -8.94 -18.44
CA SER A 42 -10.43 -8.96 -17.00
C SER A 42 -9.18 -9.21 -16.16
N LEU A 43 -8.28 -10.08 -16.62
CA LEU A 43 -7.02 -10.37 -15.97
C LEU A 43 -6.05 -9.17 -16.04
N GLY A 44 -5.95 -8.52 -17.20
CA GLY A 44 -5.16 -7.30 -17.38
C GLY A 44 -5.63 -6.17 -16.46
N ILE A 45 -6.94 -5.91 -16.41
CA ILE A 45 -7.53 -4.90 -15.51
C ILE A 45 -7.27 -5.26 -14.04
N SER A 46 -7.41 -6.53 -13.67
CA SER A 46 -7.16 -6.98 -12.29
C SER A 46 -5.70 -6.75 -11.87
N ILE A 47 -4.73 -7.00 -12.75
CA ILE A 47 -3.32 -6.73 -12.47
C ILE A 47 -3.08 -5.22 -12.32
N VAL A 48 -3.63 -4.40 -13.22
CA VAL A 48 -3.54 -2.93 -13.11
C VAL A 48 -4.10 -2.46 -11.77
N PHE A 49 -5.28 -2.97 -11.38
CA PHE A 49 -5.89 -2.65 -10.09
C PHE A 49 -4.96 -3.02 -8.94
N LEU A 50 -4.34 -4.20 -8.96
CA LEU A 50 -3.42 -4.67 -7.92
C LEU A 50 -2.16 -3.79 -7.80
N LEU A 51 -1.63 -3.29 -8.93
CA LEU A 51 -0.48 -2.39 -8.95
C LEU A 51 -0.81 -0.97 -8.44
N VAL A 52 -2.02 -0.50 -8.72
CA VAL A 52 -2.47 0.87 -8.38
C VAL A 52 -3.09 0.93 -6.99
N TYR A 53 -3.71 -0.15 -6.51
CA TYR A 53 -4.43 -0.23 -5.24
C TYR A 53 -3.61 0.28 -4.04
N PRO A 54 -2.33 -0.08 -3.86
CA PRO A 54 -1.53 0.44 -2.74
C PRO A 54 -1.33 1.96 -2.76
N ARG A 55 -1.44 2.60 -3.92
CA ARG A 55 -1.36 4.07 -4.05
C ARG A 55 -2.69 4.77 -3.79
N LEU A 56 -3.80 4.08 -4.06
CA LEU A 56 -5.15 4.58 -3.80
C LEU A 56 -5.62 4.31 -2.36
N ARG A 57 -5.05 3.30 -1.71
CA ARG A 57 -5.35 2.98 -0.31
C ARG A 57 -4.86 4.14 0.56
N GLN A 58 -5.80 4.78 1.25
CA GLN A 58 -5.54 5.83 2.22
C GLN A 58 -5.69 5.26 3.63
N VAL A 59 -4.99 5.84 4.59
CA VAL A 59 -5.25 5.59 6.01
C VAL A 59 -6.59 6.25 6.35
N ARG A 60 -7.52 5.50 6.94
CA ARG A 60 -8.79 6.05 7.40
C ARG A 60 -8.80 6.24 8.90
N LYS A 61 -9.60 7.18 9.37
CA LYS A 61 -9.89 7.35 10.80
C LYS A 61 -10.43 6.03 11.38
N GLY A 62 -9.80 5.55 12.43
CA GLY A 62 -10.07 4.27 13.08
C GLY A 62 -9.16 3.13 12.63
N ASP A 63 -8.35 3.31 11.59
CA ASP A 63 -7.41 2.27 11.15
C ASP A 63 -6.28 2.08 12.16
N GLN A 64 -5.88 0.82 12.33
CA GLN A 64 -4.69 0.46 13.10
C GLN A 64 -3.44 0.66 12.25
N VAL A 65 -2.50 1.42 12.79
CA VAL A 65 -1.28 1.84 12.07
C VAL A 65 -0.05 1.46 12.87
N ALA A 66 0.99 1.02 12.19
CA ALA A 66 2.25 0.62 12.79
C ALA A 66 3.19 1.83 12.87
N ILE A 67 3.76 2.07 14.04
CA ILE A 67 4.74 3.13 14.22
C ILE A 67 6.15 2.58 13.95
N THR A 68 6.84 3.19 13.00
CA THR A 68 8.27 2.95 12.74
C THR A 68 9.07 4.13 13.29
N GLY A 69 9.89 3.86 14.30
CA GLY A 69 10.79 4.83 14.90
C GLY A 69 12.02 4.16 15.49
N SER A 70 13.18 4.78 15.30
CA SER A 70 14.46 4.37 15.89
C SER A 70 14.52 4.78 17.37
N MET A 71 13.80 4.07 18.24
CA MET A 71 14.15 4.02 19.66
C MET A 71 15.11 2.84 19.90
N PRO A 72 16.24 3.03 20.59
CA PRO A 72 17.18 1.97 20.90
C PRO A 72 16.62 1.14 22.05
N VAL A 73 15.72 0.22 21.75
CA VAL A 73 15.21 -0.75 22.74
C VAL A 73 15.37 -2.15 22.15
N PRO A 74 16.00 -3.12 22.85
CA PRO A 74 16.38 -4.42 22.27
C PRO A 74 15.21 -5.34 21.88
N PHE A 75 13.96 -4.88 22.10
CA PHE A 75 12.71 -5.62 21.90
C PHE A 75 11.80 -5.02 20.81
N ALA A 76 12.30 -4.06 20.02
CA ALA A 76 11.53 -3.36 18.97
C ALA A 76 11.05 -4.26 17.81
N SER A 77 11.46 -5.52 17.76
CA SER A 77 11.13 -6.47 16.68
C SER A 77 9.90 -7.34 16.94
N LEU A 78 9.30 -7.33 18.14
CA LEU A 78 8.21 -8.27 18.47
C LEU A 78 6.92 -7.66 19.04
N LEU A 79 6.94 -6.44 19.55
CA LEU A 79 5.74 -5.73 20.02
C LEU A 79 5.60 -4.43 19.27
N GLY A 80 4.98 -4.52 18.08
CA GLY A 80 4.67 -3.38 17.24
C GLY A 80 3.86 -2.36 18.02
N PHE A 81 4.43 -1.17 18.23
CA PHE A 81 3.66 -0.03 18.68
C PHE A 81 2.62 0.27 17.61
N THR A 82 1.38 -0.14 17.90
CA THR A 82 0.23 0.17 17.07
C THR A 82 -0.44 1.41 17.64
N ALA A 83 -0.87 2.28 16.74
CA ALA A 83 -1.68 3.43 17.07
C ALA A 83 -2.98 3.38 16.26
N ILE A 84 -3.94 4.21 16.63
CA ILE A 84 -5.21 4.35 15.91
C ILE A 84 -5.19 5.69 15.19
N ALA A 85 -5.45 5.69 13.89
CA ALA A 85 -5.58 6.91 13.12
C ALA A 85 -6.82 7.72 13.58
N LEU A 86 -6.62 9.00 13.88
CA LEU A 86 -7.68 9.94 14.27
C LEU A 86 -8.17 10.79 13.08
N SER A 87 -7.40 10.82 12.00
CA SER A 87 -7.69 11.51 10.76
C SER A 87 -7.43 10.60 9.55
N ASP A 88 -8.09 10.91 8.43
CA ASP A 88 -7.76 10.31 7.14
C ASP A 88 -6.45 10.93 6.62
N ALA A 89 -5.61 10.13 5.96
CA ALA A 89 -4.38 10.61 5.34
C ALA A 89 -3.93 9.69 4.20
N ALA A 90 -3.45 10.29 3.12
CA ALA A 90 -2.79 9.59 2.03
C ALA A 90 -1.30 9.32 2.31
N MET A 91 -0.67 8.57 1.42
CA MET A 91 0.78 8.35 1.45
C MET A 91 1.53 9.68 1.41
N GLY A 92 2.45 9.91 2.35
CA GLY A 92 3.21 11.15 2.45
C GLY A 92 2.45 12.32 3.09
N GLU A 93 1.22 12.12 3.56
CA GLU A 93 0.49 13.12 4.33
C GLU A 93 0.67 12.92 5.83
N GLU A 94 0.38 13.99 6.58
CA GLU A 94 0.36 13.96 8.05
C GLU A 94 -0.94 13.32 8.54
N VAL A 95 -0.82 12.44 9.52
CA VAL A 95 -1.92 11.76 10.17
C VAL A 95 -1.80 11.94 11.67
N LYS A 96 -2.91 12.35 12.28
CA LYS A 96 -3.04 12.36 13.74
C LYS A 96 -3.30 10.94 14.21
N VAL A 97 -2.54 10.47 15.18
CA VAL A 97 -2.65 9.11 15.73
C VAL A 97 -2.79 9.15 17.23
N ARG A 98 -3.60 8.25 17.78
CA ARG A 98 -3.71 7.99 19.21
C ARG A 98 -2.85 6.79 19.57
N LEU A 99 -1.88 7.02 20.44
CA LEU A 99 -1.03 5.98 21.01
C LEU A 99 -1.81 5.20 22.08
N GLY A 100 -1.45 3.93 22.31
CA GLY A 100 -2.14 3.06 23.27
C GLY A 100 -2.17 3.56 24.73
N ARG A 101 -1.39 4.60 25.07
CA ARG A 101 -1.39 5.25 26.38
C ARG A 101 -2.31 6.48 26.47
N GLY A 102 -3.09 6.76 25.43
CA GLY A 102 -4.00 7.91 25.37
C GLY A 102 -3.36 9.20 24.87
N SER A 103 -2.03 9.25 24.66
CA SER A 103 -1.35 10.39 24.06
C SER A 103 -1.64 10.51 22.56
N GLU A 104 -1.74 11.76 22.08
CA GLU A 104 -1.92 12.06 20.66
C GLU A 104 -0.59 12.48 20.04
N ALA A 105 -0.30 11.97 18.85
CA ALA A 105 0.90 12.30 18.11
C ALA A 105 0.58 12.56 16.64
N VAL A 106 1.43 13.33 15.98
CA VAL A 106 1.36 13.56 14.54
C VAL A 106 2.50 12.78 13.89
N GLY A 107 2.14 11.95 12.92
CA GLY A 107 3.10 11.19 12.14
C GLY A 107 2.85 11.34 10.64
N MET A 108 3.85 11.03 9.84
CA MET A 108 3.76 11.03 8.38
C MET A 108 3.64 9.59 7.88
N VAL A 109 2.70 9.34 6.97
CA VAL A 109 2.51 8.00 6.38
C VAL A 109 3.67 7.71 5.42
N GLU A 110 4.60 6.84 5.83
CA GLU A 110 5.80 6.52 5.04
C GLU A 110 5.55 5.41 4.01
N SER A 111 4.87 4.33 4.40
CA SER A 111 4.64 3.20 3.50
C SER A 111 3.48 2.31 3.91
N TYR A 112 2.78 1.75 2.94
CA TYR A 112 1.92 0.59 3.14
C TYR A 112 2.76 -0.66 2.88
N GLU A 113 3.22 -1.35 3.93
CA GLU A 113 3.82 -2.66 3.70
C GLU A 113 2.71 -3.64 3.30
N GLY A 114 2.77 -4.16 2.07
CA GLY A 114 1.87 -5.20 1.60
C GLY A 114 0.40 -4.79 1.39
N LEU A 115 -0.39 -5.74 0.85
CA LEU A 115 -1.82 -5.57 0.58
C LEU A 115 -2.66 -5.61 1.88
N LEU A 116 -2.17 -6.33 2.90
CA LEU A 116 -2.88 -6.64 4.14
C LEU A 116 -2.16 -6.17 5.41
N SER A 117 -0.92 -5.68 5.33
CA SER A 117 -0.24 -5.22 6.54
C SER A 117 -0.66 -3.78 6.88
N PRO A 118 -0.60 -3.40 8.16
CA PRO A 118 -1.00 -2.07 8.60
C PRO A 118 -0.06 -0.99 8.01
N PRO A 119 -0.58 0.23 7.76
CA PRO A 119 0.22 1.35 7.28
C PRO A 119 1.34 1.69 8.27
N LYS A 120 2.53 1.97 7.76
CA LYS A 120 3.66 2.46 8.56
C LYS A 120 3.68 3.97 8.62
N ILE A 121 3.80 4.48 9.83
CA ILE A 121 3.85 5.89 10.13
C ILE A 121 5.15 6.18 10.86
N ARG A 122 5.81 7.25 10.46
CA ARG A 122 6.93 7.82 11.20
C ARG A 122 6.43 8.98 12.03
N LEU A 123 6.68 8.93 13.34
CA LEU A 123 6.31 10.02 14.24
C LEU A 123 7.16 11.26 13.95
N VAL A 124 6.51 12.41 13.82
CA VAL A 124 7.16 13.72 13.63
C VAL A 124 7.27 14.43 14.98
N TYR A 125 6.18 14.51 15.75
CA TYR A 125 6.15 15.07 17.11
C TYR A 125 4.97 14.54 17.92
N GLU A 126 5.13 14.49 19.24
CA GLU A 126 4.05 14.24 20.20
C GLU A 126 3.38 15.56 20.56
N VAL A 127 2.05 15.59 20.53
CA VAL A 127 1.28 16.72 21.08
C VAL A 127 1.20 16.48 22.58
N LYS A 128 2.11 17.11 23.33
CA LYS A 128 1.97 17.18 24.79
C LYS A 128 0.91 18.23 25.11
N GLU A 129 -0.19 17.79 25.71
CA GLU A 129 -1.05 18.65 26.52
C GLU A 129 -0.31 19.09 27.79
#